data_AF-A0A819JWZ6-F1
#
_entry.id   AF-A0A819JWZ6-F1
#
_cell.length_a   1.000
_cell.length_b   1.000
_cell.length_c   1.000
_cell.angle_alpha   90.00
_cell.angle_beta   90.00
_cell.angle_gamma   90.00
#
_symmetry.space_group_name_H-M   'P 1'
#
loop_
_entity.id
_entity.type
_entity.pdbx_description
1 polymer ?
#
loop_
_entity_poly.entity_id
_entity_poly.type
_entity_poly.pdbx_seq_one_letter_code
_entity_poly.pdbx_strand_id
1 'polypeptide(L)'
;MMPQAYLMDFLRFRSPHNGESILRLTGDVLNRFNIKEKVFKIITDNASSMINAYKFGLFTDEEDDVFDYQTHPMSNTNSSLDDCDDDIQMDNFQMMDVRYADDVEDDESLPTFRLSCFLHSLQLCVRDGMQNASYTSKVLDKCRILSKLSHKSSKIADALDQLNKSITKTNVTRWNSDYMLIKSILSIGKNDLESIVTLMENSIKFSNNDIMILQEIIDILEPFYDISIKCQSEKIVTASLVVPAIVHLMVHLRDLKEHVVFGTKLVQQLQLSIEQRFAGIVNRIKQLNIEENDPFNDSVYFIAAVLDPSFKFFWLRDLKLPANAENRLKQDVIQLILDEMNKDLKLSSTKLFDKNISSITKPRKRKIFSYDDVYGGYSNDPMVVNPVAELEAYLNDPIRFSFSEYWCRSQLIQLKKLVVHIGCVQASSAPIERVFSCAGLILSSRRTRLNETLFKDLVFLKANQALL
;
A
#
# COMPACT_ATOMS: atom_id res chain seq x y z
N MET A 1 14.64 1.48 -13.83
CA MET A 1 13.26 1.12 -14.21
C MET A 1 12.40 1.54 -13.04
N MET A 2 11.68 2.66 -13.16
CA MET A 2 10.87 3.18 -12.05
C MET A 2 9.39 3.03 -12.41
N PRO A 3 8.54 2.64 -11.45
CA PRO A 3 7.11 2.65 -11.66
C PRO A 3 6.66 4.08 -11.98
N GLN A 4 5.74 4.18 -12.93
CA GLN A 4 5.09 5.44 -13.28
C GLN A 4 3.61 5.31 -12.92
N ALA A 5 3.09 6.35 -12.26
CA ALA A 5 1.69 6.43 -11.88
C ALA A 5 1.03 7.55 -12.68
N TYR A 6 -0.07 7.23 -13.36
CA TYR A 6 -0.83 8.17 -14.18
C TYR A 6 -2.30 8.04 -13.84
N LEU A 7 -2.98 9.18 -13.71
CA LEU A 7 -4.43 9.22 -13.53
C LEU A 7 -5.08 8.92 -14.87
N MET A 8 -5.81 7.81 -14.96
CA MET A 8 -6.54 7.44 -16.18
C MET A 8 -7.89 8.14 -16.30
N ASP A 9 -8.64 8.18 -15.19
CA ASP A 9 -9.92 8.90 -15.15
C ASP A 9 -10.26 9.34 -13.73
N PHE A 10 -11.03 10.43 -13.63
CA PHE A 10 -11.65 10.93 -12.41
C PHE A 10 -13.14 11.15 -12.68
N LEU A 11 -13.97 10.21 -12.20
CA LEU A 11 -15.38 10.14 -12.53
C LEU A 11 -16.25 10.45 -11.31
N ARG A 12 -17.34 11.19 -11.53
CA ARG A 12 -18.41 11.27 -10.55
C ARG A 12 -19.17 9.95 -10.53
N PHE A 13 -19.11 9.27 -9.40
CA PHE A 13 -19.85 8.02 -9.24
C PHE A 13 -21.31 8.33 -8.86
N ARG A 14 -22.24 7.99 -9.77
CA ARG A 14 -23.68 8.16 -9.55
C ARG A 14 -24.24 6.91 -8.87
N SER A 15 -25.23 7.08 -8.00
CA SER A 15 -25.90 5.95 -7.34
C SER A 15 -26.55 5.01 -8.38
N PRO A 16 -26.60 3.69 -8.14
CA PRO A 16 -26.24 3.00 -6.89
C PRO A 16 -24.73 2.75 -6.71
N HIS A 17 -24.25 2.83 -5.46
CA HIS A 17 -22.85 2.59 -5.11
C HIS A 17 -22.56 1.10 -4.83
N ASN A 18 -22.96 0.23 -5.77
CA ASN A 18 -22.80 -1.23 -5.64
C ASN A 18 -21.59 -1.76 -6.45
N GLY A 19 -21.21 -3.01 -6.20
CA GLY A 19 -20.03 -3.64 -6.82
C GLY A 19 -20.13 -3.73 -8.35
N GLU A 20 -21.31 -4.05 -8.86
CA GLU A 20 -21.59 -4.14 -10.30
C GLU A 20 -21.37 -2.79 -11.02
N SER A 21 -21.86 -1.69 -10.44
CA SER A 21 -21.66 -0.36 -11.01
C SER A 21 -20.19 0.06 -11.01
N ILE A 22 -19.42 -0.36 -9.99
CA ILE A 22 -17.97 -0.13 -9.94
C ILE A 22 -17.29 -0.94 -11.04
N LEU A 23 -17.61 -2.23 -11.17
CA LEU A 23 -17.03 -3.12 -12.18
C LEU A 23 -17.29 -2.61 -13.60
N ARG A 24 -18.53 -2.22 -13.91
CA ARG A 24 -18.90 -1.66 -15.21
C ARG A 24 -18.08 -0.41 -15.55
N LEU A 25 -18.00 0.56 -14.63
CA LEU A 25 -17.23 1.78 -14.86
C LEU A 25 -15.73 1.53 -15.02
N THR A 26 -15.18 0.59 -14.25
CA THR A 26 -13.79 0.16 -14.44
C THR A 26 -13.62 -0.45 -15.85
N GLY A 27 -14.54 -1.31 -16.28
CA GLY A 27 -14.56 -1.88 -17.63
C GLY A 27 -14.60 -0.82 -18.73
N ASP A 28 -15.49 0.16 -18.61
CA ASP A 28 -15.60 1.28 -19.56
C ASP A 28 -14.30 2.08 -19.68
N VAL A 29 -13.65 2.38 -18.55
CA VAL A 29 -12.36 3.10 -18.53
C VAL A 29 -11.27 2.25 -19.20
N LEU A 30 -11.16 0.97 -18.86
CA LEU A 30 -10.15 0.07 -19.44
C LEU A 30 -10.35 -0.13 -20.95
N ASN A 31 -11.60 -0.22 -21.41
CA ASN A 31 -11.96 -0.33 -22.82
C ASN A 31 -11.62 0.95 -23.58
N ARG A 32 -11.94 2.12 -23.03
CA ARG A 32 -11.63 3.41 -23.66
C ARG A 32 -10.13 3.61 -23.90
N PHE A 33 -9.28 3.10 -23.01
CA PHE A 33 -7.82 3.14 -23.17
C PHE A 33 -7.24 1.93 -23.90
N ASN A 34 -8.04 0.93 -24.25
CA ASN A 34 -7.62 -0.33 -24.88
C ASN A 34 -6.50 -1.05 -24.10
N ILE A 35 -6.71 -1.18 -22.79
CA ILE A 35 -5.76 -1.80 -21.85
C ILE A 35 -6.35 -2.94 -21.02
N LYS A 36 -7.59 -3.38 -21.30
CA LYS A 36 -8.28 -4.44 -20.56
C LYS A 36 -7.42 -5.71 -20.42
N GLU A 37 -6.79 -6.15 -21.52
CA GLU A 37 -5.91 -7.34 -21.55
C GLU A 37 -4.50 -7.09 -20.99
N LYS A 38 -4.16 -5.86 -20.63
CA LYS A 38 -2.84 -5.48 -20.10
C LYS A 38 -2.84 -5.30 -18.59
N VAL A 39 -3.99 -5.50 -17.94
CA VAL A 39 -4.12 -5.38 -16.48
C VAL A 39 -3.42 -6.56 -15.82
N PHE A 40 -2.40 -6.26 -15.02
CA PHE A 40 -1.68 -7.28 -14.25
C PHE A 40 -2.31 -7.51 -12.87
N LYS A 41 -2.55 -6.44 -12.11
CA LYS A 41 -3.21 -6.46 -10.79
C LYS A 41 -4.03 -5.18 -10.59
N ILE A 42 -5.09 -5.26 -9.80
CA ILE A 42 -5.96 -4.16 -9.38
C ILE A 42 -5.84 -4.03 -7.87
N ILE A 43 -5.55 -2.85 -7.34
CA ILE A 43 -5.46 -2.64 -5.89
C ILE A 43 -6.60 -1.74 -5.44
N THR A 44 -7.37 -2.20 -4.47
CA THR A 44 -8.47 -1.41 -3.87
C THR A 44 -8.38 -1.41 -2.36
N ASP A 45 -9.15 -0.53 -1.70
CA ASP A 45 -9.42 -0.70 -0.28
C ASP A 45 -10.29 -1.95 -0.02
N ASN A 46 -10.55 -2.20 1.26
CA ASN A 46 -11.36 -3.33 1.71
C ASN A 46 -12.82 -2.95 1.95
N ALA A 47 -13.34 -1.90 1.29
CA ALA A 47 -14.76 -1.60 1.34
C ALA A 47 -15.57 -2.77 0.73
N SER A 48 -16.72 -3.10 1.31
CA SER A 48 -17.54 -4.23 0.87
C SER A 48 -17.95 -4.12 -0.61
N SER A 49 -18.29 -2.92 -1.07
CA SER A 49 -18.62 -2.67 -2.48
C SER A 49 -17.43 -2.91 -3.41
N MET A 50 -16.21 -2.54 -3.01
CA MET A 50 -14.97 -2.79 -3.77
C MET A 50 -14.62 -4.28 -3.78
N ILE A 51 -14.76 -4.97 -2.67
CA ILE A 51 -14.55 -6.42 -2.61
C ILE A 51 -15.55 -7.13 -3.55
N ASN A 52 -16.84 -6.82 -3.44
CA ASN A 52 -17.88 -7.43 -4.25
C ASN A 52 -17.71 -7.13 -5.75
N ALA A 53 -17.22 -5.94 -6.11
CA ALA A 53 -16.97 -5.57 -7.52
C ALA A 53 -16.00 -6.50 -8.23
N TYR A 54 -15.00 -7.05 -7.52
CA TYR A 54 -13.96 -7.88 -8.11
C TYR A 54 -13.99 -9.34 -7.63
N LYS A 55 -14.98 -9.72 -6.82
CA LYS A 55 -15.28 -11.13 -6.50
C LYS A 55 -15.75 -11.88 -7.76
N PHE A 56 -16.56 -11.24 -8.60
CA PHE A 56 -17.11 -11.84 -9.83
C PHE A 56 -16.16 -11.85 -11.04
N GLY A 57 -14.87 -11.61 -10.81
CA GLY A 57 -13.86 -11.53 -11.87
C GLY A 57 -14.08 -10.38 -12.85
N LEU A 58 -13.01 -10.01 -13.55
CA LEU A 58 -13.15 -9.40 -14.87
C LEU A 58 -13.23 -10.57 -15.86
N PHE A 59 -14.10 -10.47 -16.86
CA PHE A 59 -14.35 -11.45 -17.94
C PHE A 59 -15.40 -12.55 -17.64
N THR A 60 -16.55 -12.20 -17.06
CA THR A 60 -17.78 -12.88 -17.49
C THR A 60 -18.16 -12.30 -18.85
N ASP A 61 -18.09 -13.13 -19.89
CA ASP A 61 -18.71 -12.77 -21.16
C ASP A 61 -20.22 -12.59 -20.88
N GLU A 62 -20.75 -11.42 -21.23
CA GLU A 62 -22.17 -11.12 -21.12
C GLU A 62 -22.93 -12.07 -22.07
N GLU A 63 -23.44 -13.18 -21.54
CA GLU A 63 -24.68 -13.76 -22.07
C GLU A 63 -25.83 -13.24 -21.22
N ASP A 64 -26.80 -12.64 -21.93
CA ASP A 64 -27.99 -12.00 -21.40
C ASP A 64 -28.76 -12.90 -20.43
N ASP A 65 -28.89 -12.49 -19.16
CA ASP A 65 -30.00 -12.95 -18.32
C ASP A 65 -30.70 -11.76 -17.64
N VAL A 66 -31.85 -11.46 -18.22
CA VAL A 66 -32.84 -10.51 -17.73
C VAL A 66 -33.43 -11.04 -16.42
N PHE A 67 -33.16 -10.38 -15.29
CA PHE A 67 -33.97 -10.54 -14.08
C PHE A 67 -34.58 -9.23 -13.60
N ASP A 68 -35.88 -9.32 -13.39
CA ASP A 68 -36.88 -8.26 -13.36
C ASP A 68 -36.77 -7.35 -12.11
N TYR A 69 -36.95 -6.04 -12.32
CA TYR A 69 -36.97 -5.01 -11.29
C TYR A 69 -38.36 -4.98 -10.62
N GLN A 70 -38.42 -5.19 -9.30
CA GLN A 70 -39.55 -4.68 -8.50
C GLN A 70 -39.08 -3.64 -7.49
N THR A 71 -39.32 -2.39 -7.88
CA THR A 71 -39.28 -1.18 -7.05
C THR A 71 -40.43 -1.13 -6.05
N HIS A 72 -40.17 -0.67 -4.82
CA HIS A 72 -41.16 0.03 -4.01
C HIS A 72 -40.56 1.30 -3.36
N PRO A 73 -41.25 2.47 -3.40
CA PRO A 73 -40.72 3.78 -3.00
C PRO A 73 -41.21 4.29 -1.63
N MET A 74 -40.63 5.45 -1.23
CA MET A 74 -41.07 6.46 -0.23
C MET A 74 -40.50 6.29 1.19
N SER A 75 -40.07 7.33 1.92
CA SER A 75 -40.51 8.74 1.95
C SER A 75 -39.45 9.68 2.56
N ASN A 76 -39.47 10.93 2.10
CA ASN A 76 -38.79 12.10 2.67
C ASN A 76 -39.49 12.60 3.94
N THR A 77 -38.72 13.11 4.90
CA THR A 77 -39.14 14.26 5.74
C THR A 77 -37.96 15.21 5.96
N ASN A 78 -38.19 16.48 5.60
CA ASN A 78 -37.31 17.62 5.86
C ASN A 78 -37.50 18.13 7.29
N SER A 79 -36.42 18.65 7.90
CA SER A 79 -36.51 19.79 8.82
C SER A 79 -35.22 20.59 8.84
N SER A 80 -35.40 21.90 8.89
CA SER A 80 -34.58 23.03 8.44
C SER A 80 -33.81 23.78 9.55
N LEU A 81 -32.69 24.43 9.17
CA LEU A 81 -32.06 25.70 9.66
C LEU A 81 -31.60 25.75 11.14
N ASP A 82 -30.57 26.46 11.62
CA ASP A 82 -29.44 27.33 11.20
C ASP A 82 -28.43 27.18 12.40
N ASP A 83 -27.10 27.31 12.27
CA ASP A 83 -26.39 28.59 12.34
C ASP A 83 -24.89 28.39 12.05
N CYS A 84 -24.32 29.43 11.46
CA CYS A 84 -22.95 29.61 10.98
C CYS A 84 -21.91 29.76 12.10
N ASP A 85 -20.72 29.20 11.89
CA ASP A 85 -19.46 29.88 12.21
C ASP A 85 -18.34 29.40 11.27
N ASP A 86 -17.71 30.38 10.63
CA ASP A 86 -16.64 30.27 9.64
C ASP A 86 -15.33 29.82 10.28
N ASP A 87 -14.77 28.72 9.79
CA ASP A 87 -13.32 28.51 9.68
C ASP A 87 -13.05 27.34 8.73
N ILE A 88 -12.71 27.65 7.48
CA ILE A 88 -12.46 26.67 6.42
C ILE A 88 -11.16 25.90 6.72
N GLN A 89 -11.30 24.76 7.39
CA GLN A 89 -10.28 23.72 7.44
C GLN A 89 -10.59 22.67 6.37
N MET A 90 -9.92 22.79 5.23
CA MET A 90 -9.84 21.76 4.20
C MET A 90 -8.99 20.60 4.74
N ASP A 91 -9.66 19.55 5.20
CA ASP A 91 -9.21 18.14 5.14
C ASP A 91 -10.29 17.28 5.81
N ASN A 92 -11.37 16.97 5.08
CA ASN A 92 -12.35 15.96 5.51
C ASN A 92 -12.93 15.26 4.27
N PHE A 93 -12.39 14.09 3.93
CA PHE A 93 -13.16 13.07 3.22
C PHE A 93 -13.29 11.87 4.15
N GLN A 94 -14.54 11.57 4.46
CA GLN A 94 -14.98 10.62 5.48
C GLN A 94 -14.75 9.19 4.97
N MET A 95 -13.89 8.43 5.65
CA MET A 95 -13.75 7.00 5.39
C MET A 95 -14.83 6.28 6.21
N MET A 96 -15.79 5.67 5.51
CA MET A 96 -16.96 5.04 6.12
C MET A 96 -16.54 3.84 6.98
N ASP A 97 -17.07 3.76 8.20
CA ASP A 97 -16.83 2.65 9.14
C ASP A 97 -17.24 1.31 8.51
N VAL A 98 -16.26 0.45 8.24
CA VAL A 98 -16.50 -0.92 7.81
C VAL A 98 -16.77 -1.78 9.04
N ARG A 99 -18.05 -2.08 9.30
CA ARG A 99 -18.42 -3.25 10.10
C ARG A 99 -18.18 -4.48 9.24
N TYR A 100 -17.42 -5.44 9.77
CA TYR A 100 -17.31 -6.77 9.19
C TYR A 100 -18.72 -7.36 9.13
N ALA A 101 -19.23 -7.55 7.92
CA ALA A 101 -20.40 -8.37 7.69
C ALA A 101 -19.88 -9.79 7.50
N ASP A 102 -20.17 -10.64 8.49
CA ASP A 102 -20.13 -12.09 8.32
C ASP A 102 -21.20 -12.51 7.31
N ASP A 103 -20.93 -13.62 6.64
CA ASP A 103 -21.80 -14.42 5.77
C ASP A 103 -22.07 -13.90 4.34
N VAL A 104 -21.29 -14.42 3.37
CA VAL A 104 -21.76 -14.69 2.01
C VAL A 104 -21.08 -15.99 1.51
N GLU A 105 -21.92 -16.99 1.21
CA GLU A 105 -21.55 -18.31 0.66
C GLU A 105 -20.91 -18.22 -0.74
N ASP A 106 -20.12 -19.24 -1.06
CA ASP A 106 -19.22 -19.42 -2.21
C ASP A 106 -19.88 -19.35 -3.60
N ASP A 107 -19.12 -18.88 -4.61
CA ASP A 107 -19.15 -19.48 -5.95
C ASP A 107 -17.81 -19.26 -6.70
N GLU A 108 -17.55 -20.16 -7.65
CA GLU A 108 -16.30 -20.59 -8.31
C GLU A 108 -15.16 -19.58 -8.58
N SER A 109 -13.93 -20.07 -8.38
CA SER A 109 -12.65 -19.34 -8.38
C SER A 109 -12.14 -18.91 -9.78
N LEU A 110 -12.34 -17.63 -10.10
CA LEU A 110 -11.53 -16.91 -11.08
C LEU A 110 -10.28 -16.34 -10.40
N PRO A 111 -9.11 -16.25 -11.09
CA PRO A 111 -7.91 -15.69 -10.49
C PRO A 111 -8.18 -14.22 -10.14
N THR A 112 -8.32 -13.92 -8.85
CA THR A 112 -8.62 -12.57 -8.39
C THR A 112 -7.45 -11.64 -8.69
N PHE A 113 -7.57 -10.89 -9.78
CA PHE A 113 -6.67 -9.77 -10.10
C PHE A 113 -6.64 -8.70 -9.00
N ARG A 114 -7.61 -8.72 -8.07
CA ARG A 114 -7.72 -7.79 -6.95
C ARG A 114 -6.74 -8.12 -5.82
N LEU A 115 -5.97 -7.12 -5.42
CA LEU A 115 -5.18 -7.08 -4.21
C LEU A 115 -5.78 -6.08 -3.20
N SER A 116 -5.78 -6.46 -1.93
CA SER A 116 -6.15 -5.57 -0.84
C SER A 116 -5.04 -4.54 -0.58
N CYS A 117 -5.42 -3.30 -0.29
CA CYS A 117 -4.47 -2.24 0.06
C CYS A 117 -3.75 -2.57 1.38
N PHE A 118 -2.43 -2.79 1.32
CA PHE A 118 -1.60 -3.11 2.49
C PHE A 118 -1.64 -1.99 3.53
N LEU A 119 -1.52 -0.72 3.11
CA LEU A 119 -1.57 0.41 4.06
C LEU A 119 -2.92 0.57 4.73
N HIS A 120 -4.02 0.29 4.02
CA HIS A 120 -5.32 0.28 4.64
C HIS A 120 -5.39 -0.84 5.69
N SER A 121 -5.00 -2.07 5.36
CA SER A 121 -4.96 -3.16 6.35
C SER A 121 -4.04 -2.86 7.54
N LEU A 122 -2.90 -2.19 7.33
CA LEU A 122 -1.98 -1.78 8.40
C LEU A 122 -2.61 -0.71 9.30
N GLN A 123 -3.32 0.26 8.73
CA GLN A 123 -4.10 1.26 9.48
C GLN A 123 -5.15 0.57 10.36
N LEU A 124 -5.89 -0.39 9.80
CA LEU A 124 -6.89 -1.15 10.56
C LEU A 124 -6.23 -1.94 11.69
N CYS A 125 -5.04 -2.52 11.45
CA CYS A 125 -4.27 -3.23 12.47
C CYS A 125 -3.93 -2.34 13.67
N VAL A 126 -3.40 -1.14 13.42
CA VAL A 126 -3.08 -0.19 14.51
C VAL A 126 -4.33 0.25 15.24
N ARG A 127 -5.43 0.49 14.50
CA ARG A 127 -6.71 0.87 15.09
C ARG A 127 -7.25 -0.20 16.02
N ASP A 128 -7.24 -1.47 15.60
CA ASP A 128 -7.69 -2.59 16.43
C ASP A 128 -6.84 -2.69 17.71
N GLY A 129 -5.52 -2.54 17.59
CA GLY A 129 -4.61 -2.50 18.74
C GLY A 129 -4.92 -1.37 19.72
N MET A 130 -5.12 -0.15 19.20
CA MET A 130 -5.36 1.04 20.00
C MET A 130 -6.75 1.03 20.67
N GLN A 131 -7.79 0.55 19.99
CA GLN A 131 -9.15 0.45 20.54
C GLN A 131 -9.24 -0.57 21.68
N ASN A 132 -8.51 -1.69 21.57
CA ASN A 132 -8.55 -2.77 22.57
C ASN A 132 -7.61 -2.54 23.77
N ALA A 133 -6.85 -1.45 23.78
CA ALA A 133 -5.95 -1.04 24.87
C ALA A 133 -6.49 0.19 25.62
N SER A 134 -7.53 0.03 26.44
CA SER A 134 -8.31 1.13 27.05
C SER A 134 -7.53 2.21 27.82
N TYR A 135 -6.31 1.94 28.28
CA TYR A 135 -5.46 2.94 28.96
C TYR A 135 -4.84 3.94 27.97
N THR A 136 -4.58 3.54 26.71
CA THR A 136 -4.00 4.42 25.68
C THR A 136 -4.96 5.58 25.36
N SER A 137 -6.27 5.31 25.29
CA SER A 137 -7.30 6.33 25.04
C SER A 137 -7.25 7.46 26.05
N LYS A 138 -7.15 7.14 27.36
CA LYS A 138 -7.15 8.17 28.42
C LYS A 138 -5.95 9.10 28.33
N VAL A 139 -4.77 8.56 28.05
CA VAL A 139 -3.54 9.35 27.94
C VAL A 139 -3.54 10.15 26.64
N LEU A 140 -4.01 9.55 25.53
CA LEU A 140 -4.20 10.24 24.26
C LEU A 140 -5.19 11.41 24.36
N ASP A 141 -6.28 11.25 25.11
CA ASP A 141 -7.25 12.33 25.29
C ASP A 141 -6.61 13.55 25.99
N LYS A 142 -5.72 13.32 26.97
CA LYS A 142 -4.91 14.40 27.56
C LYS A 142 -4.03 15.09 26.51
N CYS A 143 -3.36 14.33 25.65
CA CYS A 143 -2.54 14.87 24.56
C CYS A 143 -3.39 15.68 23.56
N ARG A 144 -4.58 15.20 23.20
CA ARG A 144 -5.49 15.87 22.27
C ARG A 144 -6.04 17.17 22.84
N ILE A 145 -6.39 17.20 24.13
CA ILE A 145 -6.82 18.44 24.79
C ILE A 145 -5.65 19.43 24.84
N LEU A 146 -4.43 18.99 25.16
CA LEU A 146 -3.24 19.83 25.12
C LEU A 146 -3.02 20.45 23.73
N SER A 147 -3.11 19.66 22.66
CA SER A 147 -3.04 20.15 21.27
C SER A 147 -4.12 21.19 20.96
N LYS A 148 -5.37 20.95 21.37
CA LYS A 148 -6.46 21.92 21.18
C LYS A 148 -6.20 23.24 21.90
N LEU A 149 -5.69 23.19 23.13
CA LEU A 149 -5.41 24.38 23.93
C LEU A 149 -4.19 25.14 23.42
N SER A 150 -3.13 24.43 22.97
CA SER A 150 -1.93 25.08 22.44
C SER A 150 -2.20 25.90 21.18
N HIS A 151 -3.18 25.50 20.36
CA HIS A 151 -3.56 26.26 19.17
C HIS A 151 -4.57 27.39 19.43
N LYS A 152 -5.20 27.43 20.62
CA LYS A 152 -6.15 28.47 21.00
C LYS A 152 -5.53 29.57 21.88
N SER A 153 -4.52 29.24 22.66
CA SER A 153 -3.91 30.16 23.63
C SER A 153 -2.62 30.75 23.09
N SER A 154 -2.57 32.07 22.94
CA SER A 154 -1.35 32.81 22.56
C SER A 154 -0.22 32.61 23.57
N LYS A 155 -0.53 32.55 24.87
CA LYS A 155 0.47 32.33 25.93
C LYS A 155 1.20 30.99 25.78
N ILE A 156 0.49 29.95 25.34
CA ILE A 156 1.07 28.62 25.13
C ILE A 156 1.87 28.59 23.84
N ALA A 157 1.37 29.23 22.78
CA ALA A 157 2.10 29.37 21.52
C ALA A 157 3.44 30.10 21.75
N ASP A 158 3.44 31.22 22.47
CA ASP A 158 4.66 31.96 22.80
C ASP A 158 5.65 31.12 23.61
N ALA A 159 5.18 30.33 24.58
CA ALA A 159 6.02 29.43 25.37
C ALA A 159 6.63 28.29 24.54
N LEU A 160 5.88 27.75 23.58
CA LEU A 160 6.35 26.72 22.65
C LEU A 160 7.38 27.31 21.65
N ASP A 161 7.14 28.52 21.17
CA ASP A 161 8.04 29.24 20.28
C ASP A 161 9.38 29.57 20.97
N GLN A 162 9.36 29.96 22.25
CA GLN A 162 10.58 30.15 23.05
C GLN A 162 11.43 28.89 23.16
N LEU A 163 10.79 27.72 23.15
CA LEU A 163 11.47 26.42 23.18
C LEU A 163 11.87 25.90 21.78
N ASN A 164 11.52 26.62 20.71
CA ASN A 164 11.60 26.16 19.32
C ASN A 164 10.89 24.81 19.10
N LYS A 165 9.74 24.61 19.75
CA LYS A 165 8.95 23.37 19.64
C LYS A 165 7.54 23.68 19.16
N SER A 166 6.90 22.73 18.51
CA SER A 166 5.51 22.84 18.10
C SER A 166 4.75 21.56 18.40
N ILE A 167 3.49 21.71 18.82
CA ILE A 167 2.59 20.58 19.01
C ILE A 167 1.84 20.38 17.70
N THR A 168 1.84 19.13 17.22
CA THR A 168 1.17 18.80 15.97
C THR A 168 -0.36 18.92 16.13
N LYS A 169 -1.04 19.50 15.14
CA LYS A 169 -2.50 19.50 15.11
C LYS A 169 -3.03 18.07 14.98
N THR A 170 -4.09 17.78 15.71
CA THR A 170 -4.78 16.49 15.61
C THR A 170 -5.66 16.47 14.36
N ASN A 171 -5.47 15.48 13.51
CA ASN A 171 -6.50 15.06 12.56
C ASN A 171 -7.14 13.80 13.13
N VAL A 172 -8.45 13.84 13.39
CA VAL A 172 -9.17 12.74 14.05
C VAL A 172 -9.17 11.46 13.19
N THR A 173 -8.90 11.58 11.89
CA THR A 173 -9.13 10.50 10.91
C THR A 173 -7.98 9.49 10.76
N ARG A 174 -6.75 9.76 11.24
CA ARG A 174 -5.60 8.85 11.04
C ARG A 174 -4.73 8.70 12.29
N TRP A 175 -4.36 7.46 12.66
CA TRP A 175 -3.49 7.21 13.81
C TRP A 175 -2.08 7.83 13.65
N ASN A 176 -1.63 8.05 12.41
CA ASN A 176 -0.37 8.75 12.12
C ASN A 176 -0.30 10.14 12.77
N SER A 177 -1.41 10.90 12.81
CA SER A 177 -1.42 12.20 13.50
C SER A 177 -1.39 12.06 15.02
N ASP A 178 -2.01 11.02 15.59
CA ASP A 178 -1.88 10.74 17.02
C ASP A 178 -0.42 10.35 17.37
N TYR A 179 0.24 9.54 16.54
CA TYR A 179 1.67 9.20 16.70
C TYR A 179 2.54 10.47 16.66
N MET A 180 2.36 11.33 15.64
CA MET A 180 3.11 12.59 15.53
C MET A 180 2.81 13.56 16.67
N LEU A 181 1.56 13.61 17.15
CA LEU A 181 1.19 14.37 18.33
C LEU A 181 1.97 13.89 19.56
N ILE A 182 1.94 12.59 19.86
CA ILE A 182 2.66 12.04 21.01
C ILE A 182 4.16 12.33 20.90
N LYS A 183 4.76 12.11 19.73
CA LYS A 183 6.19 12.37 19.47
C LYS A 183 6.53 13.85 19.69
N SER A 184 5.64 14.76 19.27
CA SER A 184 5.82 16.20 19.50
C SER A 184 5.68 16.60 20.98
N ILE A 185 4.83 15.93 21.76
CA ILE A 185 4.69 16.19 23.19
C ILE A 185 5.91 15.67 23.96
N LEU A 186 6.37 14.46 23.65
CA LEU A 186 7.54 13.87 24.30
C LEU A 186 8.82 14.66 24.02
N SER A 187 8.95 15.26 22.82
CA SER A 187 10.10 16.10 22.48
C SER A 187 10.17 17.39 23.30
N ILE A 188 9.05 17.86 23.89
CA ILE A 188 9.03 19.01 24.80
C ILE A 188 9.86 18.74 26.05
N GLY A 189 9.87 17.50 26.53
CA GLY A 189 10.54 17.14 27.77
C GLY A 189 9.66 17.46 28.99
N LYS A 190 9.84 16.66 30.05
CA LYS A 190 8.91 16.61 31.18
C LYS A 190 8.78 17.96 31.93
N ASN A 191 9.89 18.62 32.22
CA ASN A 191 9.90 19.86 33.02
C ASN A 191 9.25 21.03 32.28
N ASP A 192 9.52 21.14 30.97
CA ASP A 192 8.95 22.17 30.11
C ASP A 192 7.46 21.90 29.88
N LEU A 193 7.08 20.63 29.72
CA LEU A 193 5.68 20.22 29.60
C LEU A 193 4.88 20.56 30.87
N GLU A 194 5.42 20.31 32.06
CA GLU A 194 4.81 20.71 33.32
C GLU A 194 4.64 22.23 33.42
N SER A 195 5.64 23.00 32.96
CA SER A 195 5.59 24.47 32.93
C SER A 195 4.54 25.00 31.96
N ILE A 196 4.40 24.40 30.77
CA ILE A 196 3.35 24.77 29.80
C ILE A 196 1.96 24.42 30.35
N VAL A 197 1.85 23.28 31.02
CA VAL A 197 0.61 22.81 31.62
C VAL A 197 0.12 23.72 32.73
N THR A 198 1.00 24.28 33.55
CA THR A 198 0.61 25.21 34.63
C THR A 198 0.09 26.54 34.12
N LEU A 199 0.42 26.93 32.88
CA LEU A 199 -0.17 28.10 32.21
C LEU A 199 -1.64 27.89 31.80
N MET A 200 -2.15 26.66 31.89
CA MET A 200 -3.53 26.32 31.54
C MET A 200 -4.44 26.39 32.78
N GLU A 201 -5.48 27.24 32.71
CA GLU A 201 -6.43 27.44 33.82
C GLU A 201 -7.28 26.18 34.13
N ASN A 202 -7.30 25.16 33.25
CA ASN A 202 -8.07 23.90 33.41
C ASN A 202 -7.22 22.62 33.18
N SER A 203 -6.55 22.19 34.24
CA SER A 203 -6.44 20.81 34.78
C SER A 203 -6.10 19.60 33.88
N ILE A 204 -5.01 19.63 33.10
CA ILE A 204 -4.41 18.38 32.59
C ILE A 204 -3.09 18.16 33.31
N LYS A 205 -2.96 17.10 34.10
CA LYS A 205 -1.65 16.71 34.66
C LYS A 205 -1.20 15.40 34.03
N PHE A 206 0.01 15.42 33.49
CA PHE A 206 0.71 14.21 33.06
C PHE A 206 1.44 13.65 34.28
N SER A 207 1.07 12.45 34.69
CA SER A 207 1.82 11.67 35.68
C SER A 207 3.07 11.05 35.04
N ASN A 208 4.02 10.60 35.85
CA ASN A 208 5.18 9.85 35.33
C ASN A 208 4.74 8.61 34.53
N ASN A 209 3.68 7.93 35.00
CA ASN A 209 3.13 6.77 34.31
C ASN A 209 2.54 7.16 32.95
N ASP A 210 1.89 8.32 32.84
CA ASP A 210 1.38 8.81 31.55
C ASP A 210 2.53 9.00 30.55
N ILE A 211 3.63 9.62 30.98
CA ILE A 211 4.81 9.84 30.12
C ILE A 211 5.45 8.50 29.72
N MET A 212 5.57 7.55 30.64
CA MET A 212 6.08 6.21 30.33
C MET A 212 5.18 5.45 29.35
N ILE A 213 3.85 5.54 29.51
CA ILE A 213 2.88 4.96 28.57
C ILE A 213 3.05 5.58 27.19
N LEU A 214 3.17 6.91 27.10
CA LEU A 214 3.39 7.60 25.82
C LEU A 214 4.69 7.16 25.15
N GLN A 215 5.77 7.00 25.92
CA GLN A 215 7.05 6.51 25.39
C GLN A 215 6.91 5.10 24.84
N GLU A 216 6.31 4.17 25.60
CA GLU A 216 6.08 2.80 25.12
C GLU A 216 5.18 2.77 23.87
N ILE A 217 4.15 3.61 23.77
CA ILE A 217 3.32 3.71 22.56
C ILE A 217 4.17 4.12 21.35
N ILE A 218 5.07 5.10 21.50
CA ILE A 218 5.97 5.50 20.42
C ILE A 218 6.89 4.36 20.02
N ASP A 219 7.53 3.71 20.98
CA ASP A 219 8.47 2.62 20.72
C ASP A 219 7.75 1.44 20.02
N ILE A 220 6.49 1.15 20.40
CA ILE A 220 5.67 0.11 19.76
C ILE A 220 5.27 0.51 18.34
N LEU A 221 4.79 1.74 18.11
CA LEU A 221 4.18 2.17 16.85
C LEU A 221 5.16 2.78 15.84
N GLU A 222 6.40 3.09 16.23
CA GLU A 222 7.38 3.73 15.33
C GLU A 222 7.64 2.91 14.06
N PRO A 223 7.86 1.58 14.10
CA PRO A 223 8.01 0.81 12.86
C PRO A 223 6.77 0.81 11.98
N PHE A 224 5.57 0.80 12.57
CA PHE A 224 4.32 0.93 11.80
C PHE A 224 4.27 2.25 11.06
N TYR A 225 4.76 3.33 11.68
CA TYR A 225 4.72 4.67 11.12
C TYR A 225 5.70 4.79 9.97
N ASP A 226 6.94 4.34 10.17
CA ASP A 226 7.99 4.34 9.16
C ASP A 226 7.61 3.51 7.93
N ILE A 227 7.04 2.32 8.14
CA ILE A 227 6.51 1.48 7.06
C ILE A 227 5.38 2.21 6.32
N SER A 228 4.46 2.82 7.07
CA SER A 228 3.33 3.56 6.49
C SER A 228 3.80 4.67 5.56
N ILE A 229 4.78 5.47 6.00
CA ILE A 229 5.36 6.56 5.19
C ILE A 229 6.09 6.02 3.96
N LYS A 230 6.91 4.97 4.11
CA LYS A 230 7.66 4.40 2.99
C LYS A 230 6.74 3.82 1.91
N CYS A 231 5.70 3.09 2.30
CA CYS A 231 4.76 2.46 1.37
C CYS A 231 3.78 3.44 0.70
N GLN A 232 3.74 4.72 1.08
CA GLN A 232 2.98 5.77 0.36
C GLN A 232 3.74 6.33 -0.85
N SER A 233 5.02 6.00 -0.99
CA SER A 233 5.86 6.47 -2.09
C SER A 233 5.46 5.83 -3.42
N GLU A 234 5.31 6.65 -4.47
CA GLU A 234 5.07 6.18 -5.85
C GLU A 234 6.36 5.91 -6.63
N LYS A 235 7.51 6.35 -6.12
CA LYS A 235 8.78 6.29 -6.85
C LYS A 235 9.56 5.01 -6.61
N ILE A 236 9.08 4.18 -5.69
CA ILE A 236 9.72 2.92 -5.29
C ILE A 236 8.75 1.77 -5.53
N VAL A 237 9.29 0.56 -5.64
CA VAL A 237 8.50 -0.65 -5.72
C VAL A 237 7.98 -0.98 -4.34
N THR A 238 6.76 -0.56 -4.02
CA THR A 238 6.24 -0.70 -2.65
C THR A 238 5.78 -2.12 -2.33
N ALA A 239 5.42 -2.93 -3.34
CA ALA A 239 5.08 -4.35 -3.13
C ALA A 239 6.25 -5.16 -2.55
N SER A 240 7.51 -4.84 -2.88
CA SER A 240 8.67 -5.54 -2.32
C SER A 240 8.87 -5.28 -0.83
N LEU A 241 8.28 -4.20 -0.30
CA LEU A 241 8.34 -3.84 1.10
C LEU A 241 7.37 -4.64 1.97
N VAL A 242 6.32 -5.24 1.39
CA VAL A 242 5.20 -5.83 2.15
C VAL A 242 5.65 -6.98 3.05
N VAL A 243 6.33 -8.00 2.49
CA VAL A 243 6.79 -9.15 3.28
C VAL A 243 7.86 -8.74 4.30
N PRO A 244 8.93 -7.99 3.94
CA PRO A 244 9.90 -7.50 4.91
C PRO A 244 9.27 -6.65 6.01
N ALA A 245 8.26 -5.84 5.69
CA ALA A 245 7.54 -5.01 6.67
C ALA A 245 6.78 -5.88 7.68
N ILE A 246 6.00 -6.86 7.23
CA ILE A 246 5.28 -7.78 8.14
C ILE A 246 6.26 -8.53 9.04
N VAL A 247 7.35 -9.04 8.46
CA VAL A 247 8.38 -9.75 9.22
C VAL A 247 9.03 -8.85 10.26
N HIS A 248 9.40 -7.62 9.87
CA HIS A 248 9.97 -6.64 10.78
C HIS A 248 9.01 -6.32 11.94
N LEU A 249 7.72 -6.11 11.66
CA LEU A 249 6.71 -5.87 12.69
C LEU A 249 6.53 -7.06 13.63
N MET A 250 6.51 -8.29 13.10
CA MET A 250 6.41 -9.49 13.93
C MET A 250 7.60 -9.64 14.88
N VAL A 251 8.81 -9.42 14.38
CA VAL A 251 10.05 -9.45 15.18
C VAL A 251 10.05 -8.34 16.22
N HIS A 252 9.73 -7.10 15.81
CA HIS A 252 9.66 -5.94 16.69
C HIS A 252 8.71 -6.16 17.86
N LEU A 253 7.48 -6.60 17.58
CA LEU A 253 6.49 -6.86 18.63
C LEU A 253 6.87 -8.04 19.52
N ARG A 254 7.52 -9.07 18.96
CA ARG A 254 8.02 -10.22 19.74
C ARG A 254 9.08 -9.77 20.73
N ASP A 255 10.08 -9.02 20.26
CA ASP A 255 11.23 -8.62 21.06
C ASP A 255 10.81 -7.55 22.09
N LEU A 256 9.92 -6.60 21.73
CA LEU A 256 9.38 -5.62 22.67
C LEU A 256 8.51 -6.24 23.78
N LYS A 257 7.88 -7.38 23.53
CA LYS A 257 6.97 -8.02 24.51
C LYS A 257 7.65 -8.29 25.86
N GLU A 258 8.96 -8.52 25.87
CA GLU A 258 9.75 -8.77 27.08
C GLU A 258 10.15 -7.48 27.83
N HIS A 259 10.05 -6.33 27.17
CA HIS A 259 10.54 -5.04 27.69
C HIS A 259 9.43 -4.07 28.07
N VAL A 260 8.23 -4.20 27.50
CA VAL A 260 7.11 -3.30 27.78
C VAL A 260 6.47 -3.59 29.13
N VAL A 261 6.20 -2.54 29.92
CA VAL A 261 5.57 -2.65 31.24
C VAL A 261 4.07 -2.36 31.13
N PHE A 262 3.69 -1.29 30.44
CA PHE A 262 2.30 -0.86 30.29
C PHE A 262 1.70 -1.33 28.95
N GLY A 263 2.53 -1.42 27.92
CA GLY A 263 2.22 -1.70 26.52
C GLY A 263 1.84 -3.15 26.20
N THR A 264 1.89 -4.07 27.16
CA THR A 264 1.75 -5.52 26.89
C THR A 264 0.46 -5.87 26.18
N LYS A 265 -0.67 -5.25 26.57
CA LYS A 265 -1.96 -5.49 25.91
C LYS A 265 -1.98 -4.95 24.49
N LEU A 266 -1.44 -3.75 24.27
CA LEU A 266 -1.32 -3.18 22.92
C LEU A 266 -0.48 -4.09 22.01
N VAL A 267 0.68 -4.55 22.47
CA VAL A 267 1.55 -5.48 21.72
C VAL A 267 0.80 -6.77 21.36
N GLN A 268 0.10 -7.39 22.31
CA GLN A 268 -0.67 -8.61 22.05
C GLN A 268 -1.78 -8.39 21.02
N GLN A 269 -2.51 -7.28 21.10
CA GLN A 269 -3.59 -6.99 20.16
C GLN A 269 -3.06 -6.67 18.76
N LEU A 270 -1.92 -5.97 18.66
CA LEU A 270 -1.24 -5.76 17.38
C LEU A 270 -0.74 -7.07 16.78
N GLN A 271 -0.18 -7.98 17.58
CA GLN A 271 0.24 -9.31 17.13
C GLN A 271 -0.94 -10.09 16.55
N LEU A 272 -2.05 -10.18 17.29
CA LEU A 272 -3.27 -10.86 16.82
C LEU A 272 -3.83 -10.24 15.54
N SER A 273 -3.88 -8.90 15.47
CA SER A 273 -4.41 -8.22 14.30
C SER A 273 -3.49 -8.40 13.07
N ILE A 274 -2.16 -8.44 13.23
CA ILE A 274 -1.24 -8.80 12.15
C ILE A 274 -1.50 -10.23 11.67
N GLU A 275 -1.60 -11.19 12.58
CA GLU A 275 -1.84 -12.59 12.25
C GLU A 275 -3.15 -12.80 11.49
N GLN A 276 -4.22 -12.06 11.84
CA GLN A 276 -5.50 -12.14 11.14
C GLN A 276 -5.50 -11.39 9.80
N ARG A 277 -5.01 -10.15 9.76
CA ARG A 277 -5.12 -9.28 8.58
C ARG A 277 -4.12 -9.62 7.49
N PHE A 278 -3.04 -10.32 7.82
CA PHE A 278 -1.99 -10.76 6.90
C PHE A 278 -1.79 -12.28 6.97
N ALA A 279 -2.86 -13.03 7.25
CA ALA A 279 -2.82 -14.46 7.48
C ALA A 279 -2.10 -15.22 6.36
N GLY A 280 -2.31 -14.88 5.09
CA GLY A 280 -1.65 -15.57 3.97
C GLY A 280 -0.12 -15.43 3.99
N ILE A 281 0.40 -14.26 4.37
CA ILE A 281 1.86 -14.05 4.54
C ILE A 281 2.35 -14.79 5.79
N VAL A 282 1.64 -14.64 6.91
CA VAL A 282 2.04 -15.18 8.20
C VAL A 282 1.99 -16.72 8.20
N ASN A 283 0.93 -17.32 7.68
CA ASN A 283 0.72 -18.76 7.58
C ASN A 283 1.80 -19.39 6.68
N ARG A 284 2.14 -18.75 5.55
CA ARG A 284 3.24 -19.20 4.69
C ARG A 284 4.59 -19.17 5.40
N ILE A 285 4.88 -18.11 6.15
CA ILE A 285 6.13 -17.99 6.93
C ILE A 285 6.19 -19.05 8.04
N LYS A 286 5.06 -19.28 8.73
CA LYS A 286 4.94 -20.25 9.82
C LYS A 286 4.77 -21.70 9.33
N GLN A 287 4.65 -21.94 8.02
CA GLN A 287 4.39 -23.24 7.42
C GLN A 287 3.10 -23.89 7.94
N LEU A 288 2.07 -23.06 8.15
CA LEU A 288 0.72 -23.49 8.49
C LEU A 288 -0.09 -23.74 7.21
N ASN A 289 -1.24 -24.39 7.35
CA ASN A 289 -2.19 -24.53 6.25
C ASN A 289 -2.64 -23.14 5.80
N ILE A 290 -2.60 -22.93 4.49
CA ILE A 290 -2.99 -21.67 3.85
C ILE A 290 -4.31 -21.92 3.17
N GLU A 291 -5.31 -21.13 3.51
CA GLU A 291 -6.60 -21.15 2.83
C GLU A 291 -6.56 -20.24 1.60
N GLU A 292 -7.31 -20.56 0.55
CA GLU A 292 -7.32 -19.76 -0.69
C GLU A 292 -7.76 -18.31 -0.42
N ASN A 293 -8.72 -18.15 0.51
CA ASN A 293 -9.29 -16.88 0.94
C ASN A 293 -8.45 -16.13 1.99
N ASP A 294 -7.27 -16.64 2.36
CA ASP A 294 -6.42 -15.97 3.35
C ASP A 294 -6.00 -14.58 2.86
N PRO A 295 -6.17 -13.52 3.69
CA PRO A 295 -5.71 -12.18 3.34
C PRO A 295 -4.22 -12.12 3.00
N PHE A 296 -3.89 -11.45 1.90
CA PHE A 296 -2.50 -11.28 1.41
C PHE A 296 -1.79 -12.60 1.05
N ASN A 297 -2.52 -13.64 0.65
CA ASN A 297 -1.94 -14.91 0.18
C ASN A 297 -1.26 -14.83 -1.22
N ASP A 298 -1.44 -13.74 -1.97
CA ASP A 298 -0.89 -13.62 -3.33
C ASP A 298 0.65 -13.78 -3.36
N SER A 299 1.14 -14.63 -4.26
CA SER A 299 2.57 -14.92 -4.41
C SER A 299 3.40 -13.69 -4.79
N VAL A 300 2.77 -12.67 -5.40
CA VAL A 300 3.41 -11.44 -5.84
C VAL A 300 4.19 -10.75 -4.73
N TYR A 301 3.71 -10.81 -3.47
CA TYR A 301 4.37 -10.16 -2.34
C TYR A 301 5.73 -10.82 -2.01
N PHE A 302 5.79 -12.15 -2.05
CA PHE A 302 7.02 -12.90 -1.81
C PHE A 302 8.00 -12.78 -2.97
N ILE A 303 7.49 -12.87 -4.21
CA ILE A 303 8.30 -12.69 -5.40
C ILE A 303 8.91 -11.28 -5.41
N ALA A 304 8.11 -10.24 -5.16
CA ALA A 304 8.57 -8.86 -5.11
C ALA A 304 9.66 -8.65 -4.05
N ALA A 305 9.49 -9.24 -2.86
CA ALA A 305 10.46 -9.12 -1.77
C ALA A 305 11.81 -9.77 -2.10
N VAL A 306 11.81 -10.93 -2.77
CA VAL A 306 13.05 -11.63 -3.16
C VAL A 306 13.73 -10.95 -4.36
N LEU A 307 12.94 -10.48 -5.34
CA LEU A 307 13.44 -9.74 -6.50
C LEU A 307 13.92 -8.32 -6.16
N ASP A 308 13.76 -7.88 -4.91
CA ASP A 308 14.42 -6.68 -4.42
C ASP A 308 15.87 -6.98 -4.00
N PRO A 309 16.88 -6.40 -4.68
CA PRO A 309 18.29 -6.66 -4.37
C PRO A 309 18.68 -6.22 -2.95
N SER A 310 17.94 -5.29 -2.35
CA SER A 310 18.19 -4.79 -1.00
C SER A 310 17.82 -5.85 0.05
N PHE A 311 16.76 -6.63 -0.21
CA PHE A 311 16.22 -7.60 0.73
C PHE A 311 16.59 -9.04 0.41
N LYS A 312 16.45 -9.51 -0.85
CA LYS A 312 16.59 -10.93 -1.23
C LYS A 312 15.92 -11.85 -0.20
N PHE A 313 16.69 -12.70 0.50
CA PHE A 313 16.22 -13.52 1.62
C PHE A 313 16.69 -13.01 2.99
N PHE A 314 17.30 -11.82 3.08
CA PHE A 314 17.83 -11.27 4.34
C PHE A 314 16.74 -10.97 5.37
N TRP A 315 15.50 -10.72 4.94
CA TRP A 315 14.37 -10.56 5.84
C TRP A 315 14.07 -11.82 6.67
N LEU A 316 14.53 -13.01 6.26
CA LEU A 316 14.38 -14.24 7.04
C LEU A 316 15.31 -14.30 8.27
N ARG A 317 16.40 -13.54 8.28
CA ARG A 317 17.47 -13.64 9.28
C ARG A 317 16.95 -13.39 10.70
N ASP A 318 16.07 -12.41 10.85
CA ASP A 318 15.62 -11.94 12.16
C ASP A 318 14.43 -12.77 12.72
N LEU A 319 13.81 -13.60 11.88
CA LEU A 319 12.76 -14.52 12.30
C LEU A 319 13.29 -15.66 13.18
N LYS A 320 14.58 -16.01 13.07
CA LYS A 320 15.22 -17.12 13.81
C LYS A 320 14.45 -18.45 13.63
N LEU A 321 14.02 -18.74 12.42
CA LEU A 321 13.36 -20.00 12.07
C LEU A 321 14.35 -21.17 12.18
N PRO A 322 13.88 -22.40 12.46
CA PRO A 322 14.73 -23.58 12.37
C PRO A 322 15.22 -23.75 10.92
N ALA A 323 16.49 -24.15 10.75
CA ALA A 323 17.15 -24.20 9.43
C ALA A 323 16.37 -25.00 8.37
N ASN A 324 15.69 -26.07 8.78
CA ASN A 324 14.83 -26.87 7.89
C ASN A 324 13.63 -26.08 7.37
N ALA A 325 12.99 -25.28 8.23
CA ALA A 325 11.85 -24.45 7.83
C ALA A 325 12.31 -23.30 6.93
N GLU A 326 13.43 -22.65 7.28
CA GLU A 326 13.99 -21.57 6.46
C GLU A 326 14.33 -22.05 5.03
N ASN A 327 14.95 -23.23 4.90
CA ASN A 327 15.30 -23.79 3.60
C ASN A 327 14.06 -24.18 2.78
N ARG A 328 13.03 -24.75 3.41
CA ARG A 328 11.75 -25.05 2.74
C ARG A 328 11.10 -23.77 2.21
N LEU A 329 10.99 -22.73 3.04
CA LEU A 329 10.40 -21.47 2.63
C LEU A 329 11.17 -20.82 1.46
N LYS A 330 12.51 -20.88 1.48
CA LYS A 330 13.32 -20.41 0.35
C LYS A 330 13.03 -21.20 -0.92
N GLN A 331 12.94 -22.52 -0.83
CA GLN A 331 12.62 -23.39 -1.96
C GLN A 331 11.22 -23.10 -2.50
N ASP A 332 10.23 -22.95 -1.64
CA ASP A 332 8.85 -22.63 -2.02
C ASP A 332 8.78 -21.29 -2.77
N VAL A 333 9.44 -20.25 -2.25
CA VAL A 333 9.47 -18.93 -2.92
C VAL A 333 10.24 -18.99 -4.25
N ILE A 334 11.34 -19.75 -4.32
CA ILE A 334 12.06 -19.98 -5.58
C ILE A 334 11.16 -20.65 -6.60
N GLN A 335 10.39 -21.67 -6.21
CA GLN A 335 9.43 -22.33 -7.11
C GLN A 335 8.36 -21.35 -7.60
N LEU A 336 7.80 -20.49 -6.73
CA LEU A 336 6.85 -19.45 -7.14
C LEU A 336 7.43 -18.51 -8.21
N ILE A 337 8.72 -18.14 -8.09
CA ILE A 337 9.40 -17.29 -9.09
C ILE A 337 9.52 -18.04 -10.42
N LEU A 338 9.97 -19.29 -10.38
CA LEU A 338 10.16 -20.11 -11.58
C LEU A 338 8.84 -20.38 -12.30
N ASP A 339 7.77 -20.65 -11.55
CA ASP A 339 6.43 -20.85 -12.11
C ASP A 339 5.94 -19.59 -12.83
N GLU A 340 6.15 -18.41 -12.24
CA GLU A 340 5.75 -17.14 -12.86
C GLU A 340 6.58 -16.82 -14.11
N MET A 341 7.89 -17.07 -14.07
CA MET A 341 8.75 -16.96 -15.26
C MET A 341 8.30 -17.88 -16.40
N ASN A 342 7.85 -19.10 -16.06
CA ASN A 342 7.37 -20.08 -17.03
C ASN A 342 5.99 -19.72 -17.61
N LYS A 343 5.12 -19.05 -16.86
CA LYS A 343 3.83 -18.53 -17.39
C LYS A 343 4.07 -17.48 -18.47
N ASP A 344 4.98 -16.53 -18.23
CA ASP A 344 5.33 -15.49 -19.21
C ASP A 344 5.93 -16.06 -20.50
N LEU A 345 6.71 -17.14 -20.39
CA LEU A 345 7.25 -17.86 -21.56
C LEU A 345 6.14 -18.49 -22.42
N LYS A 346 5.11 -19.08 -21.79
CA LYS A 346 3.96 -19.69 -22.50
C LYS A 346 3.06 -18.66 -23.18
N LEU A 347 2.91 -17.47 -22.58
CA LEU A 347 2.13 -16.36 -23.17
C LEU A 347 2.88 -15.68 -24.33
N SER A 348 4.21 -15.74 -24.32
CA SER A 348 5.08 -15.19 -25.37
C SER A 348 5.19 -16.10 -26.60
N SER A 349 5.13 -17.43 -26.42
CA SER A 349 5.22 -18.39 -27.53
C SER A 349 3.95 -18.50 -28.37
N THR A 350 2.78 -18.16 -27.80
CA THR A 350 1.49 -18.16 -28.51
C THR A 350 1.31 -16.95 -29.44
N LYS A 351 2.09 -15.88 -29.30
CA LYS A 351 2.00 -14.66 -30.14
C LYS A 351 2.92 -14.63 -31.37
N LEU A 352 3.62 -15.74 -31.68
CA LEU A 352 4.66 -15.78 -32.74
C LEU A 352 4.29 -16.55 -34.01
N PHE A 353 3.11 -17.17 -34.11
CA PHE A 353 2.61 -17.74 -35.36
C PHE A 353 1.78 -16.72 -36.13
N ASP A 354 2.43 -15.68 -36.67
CA ASP A 354 2.06 -15.10 -37.97
C ASP A 354 3.02 -13.97 -38.33
N LYS A 355 4.10 -14.32 -39.04
CA LYS A 355 4.77 -13.48 -40.05
C LYS A 355 5.82 -14.31 -40.78
N ASN A 356 5.37 -14.98 -41.83
CA ASN A 356 6.23 -15.43 -42.93
C ASN A 356 6.90 -14.20 -43.58
N ILE A 357 8.20 -13.99 -43.35
CA ILE A 357 9.03 -13.17 -44.25
C ILE A 357 10.33 -13.91 -44.54
N SER A 358 10.41 -14.33 -45.79
CA SER A 358 11.52 -14.97 -46.49
C SER A 358 12.84 -14.21 -46.41
N SER A 359 13.90 -14.99 -46.28
CA SER A 359 15.33 -14.65 -46.28
C SER A 359 15.84 -14.06 -47.59
N ILE A 360 16.51 -12.90 -47.53
CA ILE A 360 17.51 -12.47 -48.53
C ILE A 360 18.66 -11.73 -47.81
N THR A 361 19.83 -12.35 -47.73
CA THR A 361 21.08 -11.75 -47.22
C THR A 361 21.89 -11.13 -48.36
N LYS A 362 22.36 -9.88 -48.21
CA LYS A 362 23.39 -9.27 -49.07
C LYS A 362 24.68 -9.09 -48.25
N PRO A 363 25.88 -9.39 -48.80
CA PRO A 363 27.13 -9.33 -48.04
C PRO A 363 27.65 -7.88 -47.92
N ARG A 364 28.09 -7.48 -46.72
CA ARG A 364 28.77 -6.20 -46.47
C ARG A 364 30.29 -6.36 -46.55
N LYS A 365 30.98 -5.39 -47.18
CA LYS A 365 32.45 -5.31 -47.29
C LYS A 365 33.11 -5.00 -45.93
N ARG A 366 34.21 -5.68 -45.59
CA ARG A 366 35.05 -5.41 -44.40
C ARG A 366 35.97 -4.20 -44.63
N LYS A 367 36.28 -3.44 -43.58
CA LYS A 367 37.26 -2.32 -43.60
C LYS A 367 38.65 -2.80 -43.14
N ILE A 368 39.71 -2.19 -43.66
CA ILE A 368 41.13 -2.44 -43.33
C ILE A 368 41.42 -2.03 -41.86
N PHE A 369 42.19 -2.85 -41.15
CA PHE A 369 42.54 -2.79 -39.71
C PHE A 369 41.47 -3.23 -38.68
N SER A 370 40.48 -4.06 -39.06
CA SER A 370 39.85 -4.92 -38.04
C SER A 370 40.68 -6.20 -37.90
N TYR A 371 41.50 -6.28 -36.86
CA TYR A 371 42.00 -7.58 -36.43
C TYR A 371 40.78 -8.36 -35.94
N ASP A 372 40.52 -9.53 -36.54
CA ASP A 372 39.50 -10.45 -36.04
C ASP A 372 39.92 -10.84 -34.61
N ASP A 373 39.45 -10.10 -33.62
CA ASP A 373 39.39 -10.60 -32.25
C ASP A 373 38.55 -11.87 -32.33
N VAL A 374 39.13 -12.98 -31.89
CA VAL A 374 38.43 -14.24 -31.69
C VAL A 374 37.49 -14.06 -30.49
N TYR A 375 36.46 -13.22 -30.66
CA TYR A 375 35.22 -13.36 -29.94
C TYR A 375 34.53 -14.56 -30.58
N GLY A 376 34.51 -15.67 -29.83
CA GLY A 376 33.76 -16.87 -30.18
C GLY A 376 32.38 -16.47 -30.69
N GLY A 377 32.01 -17.04 -31.83
CA GLY A 377 30.81 -16.67 -32.56
C GLY A 377 29.59 -16.63 -31.63
N TYR A 378 29.01 -15.45 -31.49
CA TYR A 378 27.63 -15.31 -31.10
C TYR A 378 26.79 -15.96 -32.18
N SER A 379 26.44 -17.24 -31.98
CA SER A 379 25.25 -17.80 -32.58
C SER A 379 24.09 -16.90 -32.17
N ASN A 380 23.38 -16.34 -33.16
CA ASN A 380 22.08 -15.70 -32.98
C ASN A 380 20.99 -16.75 -32.70
N ASP A 381 21.31 -17.81 -31.98
CA ASP A 381 20.29 -18.59 -31.29
C ASP A 381 19.95 -17.82 -30.02
N PRO A 382 18.66 -17.55 -29.72
CA PRO A 382 18.30 -17.11 -28.40
C PRO A 382 18.73 -18.21 -27.45
N MET A 383 19.86 -18.01 -26.75
CA MET A 383 20.27 -18.88 -25.67
C MET A 383 19.07 -18.94 -24.74
N VAL A 384 18.36 -20.07 -24.72
CA VAL A 384 17.32 -20.35 -23.75
C VAL A 384 18.07 -20.46 -22.44
N VAL A 385 18.33 -19.31 -21.81
CA VAL A 385 18.91 -19.26 -20.48
C VAL A 385 17.92 -20.00 -19.60
N ASN A 386 18.38 -21.07 -18.97
CA ASN A 386 17.58 -21.82 -18.03
C ASN A 386 17.10 -20.83 -16.93
N PRO A 387 15.79 -20.65 -16.72
CA PRO A 387 15.25 -19.75 -15.70
C PRO A 387 15.90 -19.95 -14.32
N VAL A 388 16.25 -21.20 -14.01
CA VAL A 388 16.93 -21.58 -12.78
C VAL A 388 18.33 -20.98 -12.67
N ALA A 389 19.13 -21.06 -13.74
CA ALA A 389 20.50 -20.53 -13.75
C ALA A 389 20.52 -18.99 -13.63
N GLU A 390 19.53 -18.32 -14.23
CA GLU A 390 19.39 -16.87 -14.14
C GLU A 390 19.03 -16.43 -12.71
N LEU A 391 18.11 -17.14 -12.06
CA LEU A 391 17.72 -16.91 -10.66
C LEU A 391 18.85 -17.19 -9.69
N GLU A 392 19.60 -18.29 -9.87
CA GLU A 392 20.78 -18.60 -9.05
C GLU A 392 21.86 -17.52 -9.20
N ALA A 393 22.11 -17.03 -10.42
CA ALA A 393 23.04 -15.94 -10.66
C ALA A 393 22.63 -14.67 -9.92
N TYR A 394 21.33 -14.32 -9.93
CA TYR A 394 20.78 -13.20 -9.17
C TYR A 394 20.96 -13.38 -7.65
N LEU A 395 20.60 -14.55 -7.12
CA LEU A 395 20.66 -14.81 -5.68
C LEU A 395 22.09 -14.79 -5.14
N ASN A 396 23.07 -15.26 -5.94
CA ASN A 396 24.48 -15.29 -5.57
C ASN A 396 25.19 -13.94 -5.73
N ASP A 397 24.58 -12.97 -6.42
CA ASP A 397 25.16 -11.63 -6.58
C ASP A 397 25.25 -10.90 -5.21
N PRO A 398 26.44 -10.46 -4.76
CA PRO A 398 26.57 -9.74 -3.49
C PRO A 398 26.02 -8.30 -3.55
N ILE A 399 25.76 -7.76 -4.75
CA ILE A 399 25.36 -6.37 -4.94
C ILE A 399 23.96 -6.11 -4.37
N ARG A 400 23.85 -5.02 -3.59
CA ARG A 400 22.60 -4.53 -2.99
C ARG A 400 22.41 -3.04 -3.26
N PHE A 401 22.10 -2.71 -4.51
CA PHE A 401 21.72 -1.35 -4.90
C PHE A 401 20.20 -1.17 -4.83
N SER A 402 19.77 0.08 -5.01
CA SER A 402 18.35 0.39 -5.20
C SER A 402 17.76 -0.48 -6.32
N PHE A 403 16.52 -0.96 -6.11
CA PHE A 403 15.79 -1.82 -7.04
C PHE A 403 15.92 -1.35 -8.49
N SER A 404 15.61 -0.08 -8.73
CA SER A 404 15.57 0.53 -10.06
C SER A 404 16.93 0.58 -10.75
N GLU A 405 18.01 0.77 -9.99
CA GLU A 405 19.38 0.89 -10.51
C GLU A 405 19.95 -0.48 -10.86
N TYR A 406 19.73 -1.47 -9.99
CA TYR A 406 20.15 -2.85 -10.21
C TYR A 406 19.54 -3.42 -11.48
N TRP A 407 18.21 -3.39 -11.59
CA TRP A 407 17.48 -3.98 -12.73
C TRP A 407 17.68 -3.20 -14.03
N CYS A 408 18.07 -1.91 -13.97
CA CYS A 408 18.51 -1.17 -15.15
C CYS A 408 19.79 -1.77 -15.74
N ARG A 409 20.76 -2.10 -14.89
CA ARG A 409 22.10 -2.57 -15.29
C ARG A 409 22.18 -4.08 -15.51
N SER A 410 21.25 -4.84 -14.96
CA SER A 410 21.27 -6.30 -15.06
C SER A 410 21.05 -6.78 -16.50
N GLN A 411 21.78 -7.86 -16.85
CA GLN A 411 21.67 -8.59 -18.12
C GLN A 411 20.78 -9.84 -17.98
N LEU A 412 20.06 -9.96 -16.86
CA LEU A 412 19.16 -11.06 -16.54
C LEU A 412 17.82 -10.81 -17.24
N ILE A 413 17.70 -11.26 -18.49
CA ILE A 413 16.61 -10.89 -19.39
C ILE A 413 15.25 -11.45 -18.93
N GLN A 414 15.19 -12.70 -18.49
CA GLN A 414 13.92 -13.33 -18.12
C GLN A 414 13.40 -12.79 -16.79
N LEU A 415 14.27 -12.65 -15.79
CA LEU A 415 13.93 -12.03 -14.52
C LEU A 415 13.54 -10.57 -14.72
N LYS A 416 14.24 -9.84 -15.59
CA LYS A 416 13.89 -8.45 -15.87
C LYS A 416 12.48 -8.30 -16.44
N LYS A 417 11.99 -9.23 -17.26
CA LYS A 417 10.58 -9.23 -17.72
C LYS A 417 9.61 -9.37 -16.54
N LEU A 418 9.86 -10.33 -15.66
CA LEU A 418 9.05 -10.54 -14.46
C LEU A 418 9.06 -9.31 -13.53
N VAL A 419 10.25 -8.74 -13.32
CA VAL A 419 10.48 -7.54 -12.49
C VAL A 419 9.73 -6.32 -13.04
N VAL A 420 9.57 -6.17 -14.36
CA VAL A 420 8.76 -5.08 -14.93
C VAL A 420 7.33 -5.18 -14.44
N HIS A 421 6.72 -6.36 -14.49
CA HIS A 421 5.33 -6.56 -14.07
C HIS A 421 5.16 -6.39 -12.56
N ILE A 422 6.02 -7.03 -11.78
CA ILE A 422 5.96 -7.00 -10.31
C ILE A 422 6.33 -5.64 -9.75
N GLY A 423 7.29 -4.96 -10.38
CA GLY A 423 7.73 -3.61 -10.00
C GLY A 423 6.64 -2.54 -10.10
N CYS A 424 5.58 -2.80 -10.88
CA CYS A 424 4.44 -1.90 -11.00
C CYS A 424 3.39 -2.08 -9.89
N VAL A 425 3.43 -3.20 -9.16
CA VAL A 425 2.46 -3.47 -8.09
C VAL A 425 2.72 -2.56 -6.90
N GLN A 426 1.69 -1.81 -6.51
CA GLN A 426 1.75 -0.91 -5.36
C GLN A 426 1.22 -1.59 -4.10
N ALA A 427 1.82 -1.27 -2.96
CA ALA A 427 1.30 -1.70 -1.65
C ALA A 427 0.15 -0.80 -1.16
N SER A 428 -0.12 0.32 -1.83
CA SER A 428 -1.10 1.30 -1.34
C SER A 428 -1.95 1.90 -2.45
N SER A 429 -3.20 2.23 -2.09
CA SER A 429 -4.08 3.14 -2.81
C SER A 429 -3.82 4.63 -2.53
N ALA A 430 -2.77 4.98 -1.75
CA ALA A 430 -2.35 6.36 -1.46
C ALA A 430 -2.17 7.28 -2.68
N PRO A 431 -1.75 6.79 -3.88
CA PRO A 431 -1.79 7.60 -5.10
C PRO A 431 -3.15 8.27 -5.35
N ILE A 432 -4.23 7.54 -5.08
CA ILE A 432 -5.60 8.02 -5.24
C ILE A 432 -5.93 9.10 -4.21
N GLU A 433 -5.43 8.97 -2.97
CA GLU A 433 -5.62 10.01 -1.94
C GLU A 433 -5.02 11.35 -2.38
N ARG A 434 -3.86 11.34 -3.03
CA ARG A 434 -3.25 12.56 -3.58
C ARG A 434 -4.09 13.18 -4.69
N VAL A 435 -4.71 12.38 -5.54
CA VAL A 435 -5.66 12.86 -6.55
C VAL A 435 -6.84 13.56 -5.86
N PHE A 436 -7.39 13.00 -4.79
CA PHE A 436 -8.46 13.64 -4.02
C PHE A 436 -8.01 14.92 -3.31
N SER A 437 -6.79 14.98 -2.77
CA SER A 437 -6.24 16.22 -2.23
C SER A 437 -6.08 17.30 -3.30
N CYS A 438 -5.58 16.94 -4.49
CA CYS A 438 -5.54 17.86 -5.63
C CYS A 438 -6.94 18.32 -6.05
N ALA A 439 -7.90 17.40 -6.09
CA ALA A 439 -9.30 17.70 -6.39
C ALA A 439 -9.91 18.67 -5.37
N GLY A 440 -9.63 18.49 -4.07
CA GLY A 440 -10.07 19.40 -3.01
C GLY A 440 -9.50 20.82 -3.15
N LEU A 441 -8.24 20.96 -3.56
CA LEU A 441 -7.65 22.27 -3.86
C LEU A 441 -8.32 22.96 -5.07
N ILE A 442 -8.72 22.18 -6.07
CA ILE A 442 -9.40 22.70 -7.26
C ILE A 442 -10.85 23.07 -6.92
N LEU A 443 -11.53 22.24 -6.14
CA LEU A 443 -12.89 22.45 -5.63
C LEU A 443 -12.87 23.32 -4.36
N SER A 444 -12.40 24.55 -4.49
CA SER A 444 -12.40 25.50 -3.38
C SER A 444 -13.70 26.29 -3.29
N SER A 445 -14.05 26.77 -2.09
CA SER A 445 -15.20 27.64 -1.83
C SER A 445 -15.22 28.91 -2.70
N ARG A 446 -14.05 29.35 -3.19
CA ARG A 446 -13.90 30.51 -4.08
C ARG A 446 -14.23 30.21 -5.54
N ARG A 447 -14.41 28.94 -5.93
CA ARG A 447 -14.66 28.50 -7.33
C ARG A 447 -16.06 27.89 -7.48
N THR A 448 -17.08 28.73 -7.34
CA THR A 448 -18.50 28.31 -7.26
C THR A 448 -19.18 27.97 -8.60
N ARG A 449 -18.52 28.17 -9.75
CA ARG A 449 -19.09 27.94 -11.10
C ARG A 449 -18.34 26.89 -11.92
N LEU A 450 -17.71 25.91 -11.27
CA LEU A 450 -17.07 24.79 -11.96
C LEU A 450 -18.11 23.79 -12.46
N ASN A 451 -18.15 23.56 -13.78
CA ASN A 451 -18.90 22.44 -14.36
C ASN A 451 -18.17 21.11 -14.09
N GLU A 452 -18.90 20.00 -14.05
CA GLU A 452 -18.39 18.65 -13.79
C GLU A 452 -17.28 18.25 -14.78
N THR A 453 -17.47 18.53 -16.07
CA THR A 453 -16.48 18.25 -17.11
C THR A 453 -15.20 19.05 -16.91
N LEU A 454 -15.32 20.36 -16.70
CA LEU A 454 -14.18 21.24 -16.47
C LEU A 454 -13.43 20.86 -15.18
N PHE A 455 -14.15 20.48 -14.12
CA PHE A 455 -13.54 20.03 -12.88
C PHE A 455 -12.71 18.75 -13.09
N LYS A 456 -13.29 17.76 -13.76
CA LYS A 456 -12.61 16.53 -14.14
C LYS A 456 -11.35 16.80 -14.97
N ASP A 457 -11.45 17.64 -15.99
CA ASP A 457 -10.32 17.96 -16.86
C ASP A 457 -9.19 18.68 -16.08
N LEU A 458 -9.54 19.59 -15.17
CA LEU A 458 -8.55 20.25 -14.31
C LEU A 458 -7.84 19.27 -13.37
N VAL A 459 -8.57 18.33 -12.76
CA VAL A 459 -7.97 17.28 -11.91
C VAL A 459 -7.06 16.40 -12.76
N PHE A 460 -7.51 15.99 -13.94
CA PHE A 460 -6.74 15.17 -14.87
C PHE A 460 -5.43 15.84 -15.30
N LEU A 461 -5.50 17.10 -15.76
CA LEU A 461 -4.33 17.88 -16.17
C LEU A 461 -3.38 18.11 -14.98
N LYS A 462 -3.92 18.36 -13.78
CA LYS A 462 -3.09 18.60 -12.59
C LYS A 462 -2.37 17.34 -12.13
N ALA A 463 -3.07 16.21 -12.07
CA ALA A 463 -2.50 14.93 -11.64
C ALA A 463 -1.47 14.41 -12.65
N ASN A 464 -1.70 14.63 -13.94
CA ASN A 464 -0.81 14.20 -15.02
C ASN A 464 0.16 15.29 -15.49
N GLN A 465 0.42 16.33 -14.68
CA GLN A 465 1.28 17.46 -15.06
C GLN A 465 2.69 17.03 -15.49
N ALA A 466 3.20 15.89 -15.03
CA ALA A 466 4.51 15.37 -15.44
C ALA A 466 4.57 14.82 -16.88
N LEU A 467 3.40 14.62 -17.53
CA LEU A 467 3.28 14.18 -18.93
C LEU A 467 3.07 15.33 -19.91
N LEU A 468 2.72 16.52 -19.40
CA LEU A 468 2.41 17.73 -20.16
C LEU A 468 3.61 18.67 -20.14
#